data_AF-A0A183GTI6-F1
#
_entry.id   AF-A0A183GTI6-F1
#
_cell.length_a   1.000
_cell.length_b   1.000
_cell.length_c   1.000
_cell.angle_alpha   90.00
_cell.angle_beta   90.00
_cell.angle_gamma   90.00
#
_symmetry.space_group_name_H-M   'P 1'
#
loop_
_entity.id
_entity.type
_entity.pdbx_description
1 polymer ?
#
loop_
_entity_poly.entity_id
_entity_poly.type
_entity_poly.pdbx_seq_one_letter_code
_entity_poly.pdbx_strand_id
1 'polypeptide(L)'
;MHELELGEMGVKVDGRQLHHLRFSDDIVLITPSISQAERMLAVIDRVCGNVGLQLNLTKTMFMRNGQVSDAPFSLNGTNIFECSRYVYPGREVIMTN
;
A
#
# COMPACT_ATOMS: atom_id res chain seq x y z
N MET A 1 -2.20 5.83 20.68
CA MET A 1 -2.25 5.44 19.24
C MET A 1 -0.81 5.33 18.80
N HIS A 2 -0.30 4.14 18.47
CA HIS A 2 1.04 4.04 17.90
C HIS A 2 0.97 4.59 16.47
N GLU A 3 1.69 5.68 16.23
CA GLU A 3 1.78 6.28 14.90
C GLU A 3 2.63 5.37 14.02
N LEU A 4 2.15 5.10 12.80
CA LEU A 4 2.94 4.36 11.82
C LEU A 4 4.09 5.26 11.41
N GLU A 5 5.33 4.82 11.61
CA GLU A 5 6.55 5.56 11.21
C GLU A 5 6.71 5.56 9.68
N LEU A 6 5.74 6.14 8.97
CA LEU A 6 5.71 6.23 7.51
C LEU A 6 6.52 7.43 7.00
N GLY A 7 7.01 8.31 7.90
CA GLY A 7 7.92 9.40 7.59
C GLY A 7 7.45 10.28 6.44
N GLU A 8 8.35 10.58 5.50
CA GLU A 8 8.08 11.34 4.26
C GLU A 8 7.54 10.45 3.11
N MET A 9 7.18 9.19 3.38
CA MET A 9 6.59 8.32 2.35
C MET A 9 5.18 8.79 2.00
N GLY A 10 4.59 8.38 0.90
CA GLY A 10 3.28 8.87 0.44
C GLY A 10 3.33 9.79 -0.77
N VAL A 11 2.16 10.32 -1.13
CA VAL A 11 1.99 11.30 -2.20
C VAL A 11 1.53 12.63 -1.61
N LYS A 12 2.10 13.74 -2.09
CA LYS A 12 1.70 15.08 -1.66
C LYS A 12 0.47 15.55 -2.44
N VAL A 13 -0.61 15.83 -1.73
CA VAL A 13 -1.87 16.37 -2.28
C VAL A 13 -2.20 17.65 -1.52
N ASP A 14 -2.33 18.77 -2.24
CA ASP A 14 -2.63 20.10 -1.66
C ASP A 14 -1.74 20.47 -0.47
N GLY A 15 -0.43 20.20 -0.60
CA GLY A 15 0.54 20.50 0.45
C GLY A 15 0.61 19.48 1.58
N ARG A 16 -0.28 18.47 1.62
CA ARG A 16 -0.35 17.45 2.67
C ARG A 16 0.14 16.10 2.18
N GLN A 17 0.80 15.36 3.06
CA GLN A 17 1.30 14.02 2.76
C GLN A 17 0.18 12.99 2.97
N LEU A 18 -0.22 12.30 1.89
CA LEU A 18 -1.21 11.23 1.92
C LEU A 18 -0.50 9.88 1.87
N HIS A 19 -0.55 9.15 2.97
CA HIS A 19 0.13 7.86 3.13
C HIS A 19 -0.80 6.67 2.91
N HIS A 20 -2.00 6.74 3.52
CA HIS A 20 -2.87 5.58 3.61
C HIS A 20 -4.33 5.97 3.82
N LEU A 21 -5.22 5.03 3.48
CA LEU A 21 -6.63 5.00 3.88
C LEU A 21 -6.86 3.74 4.71
N ARG A 22 -7.72 3.81 5.73
CA ARG A 22 -8.07 2.67 6.58
C ARG A 22 -9.58 2.51 6.64
N PHE A 23 -10.05 1.28 6.52
CA PHE A 23 -11.45 0.93 6.68
C PHE A 23 -11.59 -0.47 7.25
N SER A 24 -12.28 -0.61 8.40
CA SER A 24 -12.41 -1.89 9.11
C SER A 24 -11.04 -2.58 9.31
N ASP A 25 -10.83 -3.69 8.63
CA ASP A 25 -9.66 -4.57 8.63
C ASP A 25 -8.72 -4.34 7.43
N ASP A 26 -9.08 -3.45 6.51
CA ASP A 26 -8.29 -3.15 5.31
C ASP A 26 -7.54 -1.82 5.42
N ILE A 27 -6.33 -1.80 4.84
CA ILE A 27 -5.51 -0.60 4.64
C ILE A 27 -5.13 -0.47 3.17
N VAL A 28 -5.23 0.75 2.64
CA VAL A 28 -4.71 1.11 1.32
C VAL A 28 -3.48 1.98 1.51
N LEU A 29 -2.37 1.62 0.90
CA LEU A 29 -1.14 2.42 0.88
C LEU A 29 -1.06 3.21 -0.43
N ILE A 30 -0.70 4.49 -0.35
CA ILE A 30 -0.58 5.38 -1.49
C ILE A 30 0.88 5.82 -1.56
N THR A 31 1.56 5.51 -2.66
CA THR A 31 3.00 5.79 -2.82
C THR A 31 3.33 6.21 -4.26
N PRO A 32 4.40 6.97 -4.50
CA PRO A 32 4.82 7.38 -5.84
C PRO A 32 5.67 6.32 -6.54
N SER A 33 6.06 5.23 -5.85
CA SER A 33 6.91 4.18 -6.44
C SER A 33 6.82 2.85 -5.68
N ILE A 34 7.11 1.76 -6.40
CA ILE A 34 7.15 0.39 -5.85
C ILE A 34 8.13 0.31 -4.66
N SER A 35 9.33 0.87 -4.78
CA SER A 35 10.32 0.84 -3.69
C SER A 35 9.87 1.60 -2.44
N GLN A 36 8.97 2.58 -2.56
CA GLN A 36 8.37 3.21 -1.40
C GLN A 36 7.22 2.36 -0.84
N ALA A 37 6.41 1.72 -1.70
CA ALA A 37 5.40 0.74 -1.29
C ALA A 37 6.01 -0.42 -0.49
N GLU A 38 7.14 -0.98 -0.92
CA GLU A 38 7.87 -2.05 -0.23
C GLU A 38 8.31 -1.63 1.17
N ARG A 39 8.88 -0.42 1.30
CA ARG A 39 9.30 0.11 2.60
C ARG A 39 8.11 0.37 3.52
N MET A 40 7.03 0.96 3.01
CA MET A 40 5.83 1.18 3.81
C MET A 40 5.22 -0.15 4.26
N LEU A 41 5.11 -1.12 3.35
CA LEU A 41 4.54 -2.43 3.68
C LEU A 41 5.39 -3.19 4.70
N ALA A 42 6.73 -3.10 4.62
CA ALA A 42 7.62 -3.66 5.63
C ALA A 42 7.45 -3.01 7.02
N VAL A 43 7.19 -1.71 7.08
CA VAL A 43 6.85 -1.02 8.34
C VAL A 43 5.52 -1.54 8.89
N ILE A 44 4.49 -1.69 8.03
CA ILE A 44 3.20 -2.25 8.44
C ILE A 44 3.36 -3.67 8.97
N ASP A 45 4.05 -4.55 8.24
CA ASP A 45 4.29 -5.94 8.62
C ASP A 45 4.96 -6.06 10.00
N ARG A 46 6.02 -5.26 10.23
CA ARG A 46 6.71 -5.19 11.52
C ARG A 46 5.78 -4.72 12.64
N VAL A 47 5.01 -3.65 12.43
CA VAL A 47 4.12 -3.10 13.46
C VAL A 47 2.97 -4.05 13.76
N CYS A 48 2.39 -4.70 12.74
CA CYS A 48 1.40 -5.76 12.89
C CYS A 48 1.96 -6.92 13.73
N GLY A 49 3.17 -7.39 13.41
CA GLY A 49 3.83 -8.47 14.15
C GLY A 49 4.00 -8.16 15.64
N ASN A 50 4.34 -6.91 15.99
CA ASN A 50 4.50 -6.48 17.39
C ASN A 50 3.20 -6.58 18.22
N VAL A 51 2.04 -6.55 17.56
CA VAL A 51 0.72 -6.68 18.21
C VAL A 51 0.07 -8.03 17.96
N GLY A 52 0.81 -9.00 17.41
CA GLY A 52 0.31 -10.35 17.12
C GLY A 52 -0.61 -10.44 15.89
N LEU A 53 -0.59 -9.44 15.02
CA LEU A 53 -1.32 -9.45 13.75
C LEU A 53 -0.39 -9.83 12.59
N GLN A 54 -0.98 -10.36 11.52
CA GLN A 54 -0.26 -10.74 10.31
C GLN A 54 -0.96 -10.18 9.07
N LEU A 55 -0.16 -9.74 8.11
CA LEU A 55 -0.67 -9.33 6.81
C LEU A 55 -1.12 -10.56 6.00
N ASN A 56 -2.30 -10.46 5.39
CA ASN A 56 -2.76 -11.47 4.46
C ASN A 56 -2.27 -11.14 3.04
N LEU A 57 -1.05 -11.58 2.72
CA LEU A 57 -0.42 -11.29 1.43
C LEU A 57 -1.16 -11.90 0.24
N THR A 58 -1.93 -12.99 0.42
CA THR A 58 -2.71 -13.59 -0.67
C THR A 58 -3.94 -12.78 -1.05
N LYS A 59 -4.43 -11.93 -0.13
CA LYS A 59 -5.49 -10.94 -0.38
C LYS A 59 -4.97 -9.54 -0.69
N THR A 60 -3.69 -9.30 -0.45
CA THR A 60 -3.06 -8.01 -0.76
C THR A 60 -2.87 -7.91 -2.26
N MET A 61 -3.36 -6.82 -2.84
CA MET A 61 -3.18 -6.50 -4.25
C MET A 61 -2.64 -5.09 -4.39
N PHE A 62 -1.97 -4.81 -5.50
CA PHE A 62 -1.53 -3.46 -5.82
C PHE A 62 -2.01 -3.03 -7.21
N MET A 63 -2.04 -1.72 -7.41
CA MET A 63 -2.36 -1.08 -8.68
C MET A 63 -1.31 0.01 -8.91
N ARG A 64 -0.97 0.25 -10.18
CA ARG A 64 -0.08 1.35 -10.58
C ARG A 64 -0.63 2.03 -11.83
N ASN A 65 -0.26 3.29 -12.03
CA ASN A 65 -0.52 3.98 -13.30
C ASN A 65 0.62 3.68 -14.28
N GLY A 66 0.48 4.14 -15.53
CA GLY A 66 1.49 3.95 -16.56
C GLY A 66 2.75 4.82 -16.41
N GLN A 67 2.83 5.66 -15.36
CA GLN A 67 4.04 6.41 -15.04
C GLN A 67 5.03 5.59 -14.18
N VAL A 68 4.53 4.58 -13.46
CA VAL A 68 5.36 3.70 -12.65
C VAL A 68 5.89 2.56 -13.51
N SER A 69 7.22 2.37 -13.48
CA SER A 69 7.90 1.30 -14.20
C SER A 69 7.31 -0.07 -13.88
N ASP A 70 7.30 -0.95 -14.89
CA ASP A 70 6.96 -2.35 -14.71
C ASP A 70 8.05 -3.04 -13.90
N ALA A 71 7.77 -3.27 -12.62
CA ALA A 71 8.69 -3.87 -11.67
C ALA A 71 7.92 -4.82 -10.76
N PRO A 72 8.52 -5.99 -10.41
CA PRO A 72 7.94 -6.87 -9.41
C PRO A 72 7.74 -6.12 -8.09
N PHE A 73 6.63 -6.43 -7.41
CA PHE A 73 6.37 -5.95 -6.06
C PHE A 73 6.28 -7.15 -5.13
N SER A 74 7.12 -7.20 -4.10
CA SER A 74 7.16 -8.31 -3.16
C SER A 74 7.41 -7.86 -1.72
N LEU A 75 6.96 -8.66 -0.76
CA LEU A 75 7.32 -8.55 0.64
C LEU A 75 7.95 -9.86 1.10
N ASN A 76 9.16 -9.82 1.65
CA ASN A 76 9.87 -11.01 2.14
C ASN A 76 9.93 -12.14 1.10
N GLY A 77 10.10 -11.80 -0.18
CA GLY A 77 10.13 -12.75 -1.31
C GLY A 77 8.76 -13.27 -1.76
N THR A 78 7.66 -12.85 -1.12
CA THR A 78 6.29 -13.16 -1.55
C THR A 78 5.79 -12.08 -2.50
N ASN A 79 5.48 -12.44 -3.73
CA ASN A 79 4.95 -11.51 -4.72
C ASN A 79 3.53 -11.04 -4.35
N ILE A 80 3.27 -9.77 -4.60
CA ILE A 80 1.95 -9.15 -4.44
C ILE A 80 1.36 -9.00 -5.83
N PHE A 81 0.10 -9.40 -6.00
CA PHE A 81 -0.53 -9.43 -7.32
C PHE A 81 -0.95 -8.04 -7.78
N GLU A 82 -0.61 -7.71 -9.02
CA GLU A 82 -1.10 -6.52 -9.71
C GLU A 82 -2.55 -6.75 -10.16
N CYS A 83 -3.43 -5.76 -9.96
CA CYS A 83 -4.77 -5.76 -10.53
C CYS A 83 -5.05 -4.47 -11.30
N SER A 84 -5.88 -4.55 -12.33
CA SER A 84 -6.28 -3.40 -13.15
C SER A 84 -7.47 -2.63 -12.55
N ARG A 85 -8.18 -3.25 -11.62
CA ARG A 85 -9.43 -2.75 -11.05
C ARG A 85 -9.63 -3.31 -9.65
N TYR A 86 -10.05 -2.47 -8.72
CA TYR A 86 -10.31 -2.87 -7.34
C TYR A 86 -11.58 -2.20 -6.82
N VAL A 87 -12.38 -2.88 -6.01
CA VAL A 87 -13.59 -2.29 -5.41
C VAL A 87 -13.33 -1.99 -3.93
N TYR A 88 -13.39 -0.72 -3.55
CA TYR A 88 -13.13 -0.24 -2.20
C TYR A 88 -13.98 0.99 -1.86
N PRO A 89 -14.64 1.02 -0.69
CA PRO A 89 -15.66 0.08 -0.20
C PRO A 89 -16.98 0.26 -0.98
N GLY A 90 -17.13 -0.51 -2.05
CA GLY A 90 -18.30 -0.45 -2.96
C GLY A 90 -18.15 0.55 -4.12
N ARG A 91 -17.02 1.27 -4.19
CA ARG A 91 -16.64 2.08 -5.35
C ARG A 91 -15.50 1.41 -6.09
N GLU A 92 -15.63 1.39 -7.40
CA GLU A 92 -14.57 0.93 -8.28
C GLU A 92 -13.45 1.97 -8.35
N VAL A 93 -12.24 1.51 -8.12
CA VAL A 93 -11.00 2.24 -8.25
C VAL A 93 -10.29 1.71 -9.49
N ILE A 94 -9.91 2.63 -10.37
CA ILE A 94 -9.14 2.37 -11.59
C ILE A 94 -8.01 3.38 -11.61
N MET A 95 -6.79 2.91 -11.86
CA MET A 95 -5.65 3.80 -12.06
C MET A 95 -5.60 4.16 -13.55
N THR A 96 -6.06 5.36 -13.89
CA THR A 96 -5.90 5.92 -15.23
C THR A 96 -4.60 6.73 -15.31
N ASN A 97 -4.06 6.84 -16.53
CA ASN A 97 -3.02 7.83 -16.84
C ASN A 97 -3.62 9.22 -17.01
#